data_AF-A0A410PMV7-F1
#
_entry.id   AF-A0A410PMV7-F1
#
_cell.length_a   1.000
_cell.length_b   1.000
_cell.length_c   1.000
_cell.angle_alpha   90.00
_cell.angle_beta   90.00
_cell.angle_gamma   90.00
#
_symmetry.space_group_name_H-M   'P 1'
#
loop_
_entity.id
_entity.type
_entity.pdbx_description
1 polymer ?
#
loop_
_entity_poly.entity_id
_entity_poly.type
_entity_poly.pdbx_seq_one_letter_code
_entity_poly.pdbx_strand_id
1 'polypeptide(L)'
;MIIKLKIIKKFSLFSLLIFLILTLTGCNRTSVEQDGSKKLSSYKFKINDFKKMDEILAKQEYNYATDIYKYYIAVIVYDSKNATVNEYEIDNKTITNINIPKNKYLILSFPANRTIEYTWDIKNDISNGILNFDSKSWITPSTKSIEKDVTGTNYDRQNFYFSHLKEGTQKLIMRYEHKKGLVNDYFESIININIK
;
A
#
# COMPACT_ATOMS: atom_id res chain seq x y z
N MET A 1 -31.51 -14.54 56.66
CA MET A 1 -30.24 -14.81 55.93
C MET A 1 -30.39 -14.93 54.40
N ILE A 2 -31.60 -14.90 53.82
CA ILE A 2 -31.82 -15.12 52.37
C ILE A 2 -31.79 -13.82 51.54
N ILE A 3 -32.13 -12.68 52.14
CA ILE A 3 -32.22 -11.39 51.43
C ILE A 3 -30.83 -10.84 51.07
N LYS A 4 -29.84 -10.97 51.95
CA LYS A 4 -28.45 -10.53 51.69
C LYS A 4 -27.80 -11.30 50.52
N LEU A 5 -28.10 -12.60 50.37
CA LEU A 5 -27.52 -13.43 49.29
C LEU A 5 -28.05 -13.04 47.90
N LYS A 6 -29.33 -12.64 47.78
CA LYS A 6 -29.93 -12.22 46.50
C LYS A 6 -29.36 -10.89 46.00
N ILE A 7 -29.05 -9.96 46.91
CA ILE A 7 -28.47 -8.65 46.57
C ILE A 7 -27.02 -8.82 46.10
N ILE A 8 -26.22 -9.64 46.80
CA ILE A 8 -24.81 -9.91 46.44
C ILE A 8 -24.72 -10.59 45.05
N LYS A 9 -25.60 -11.55 44.75
CA LYS A 9 -25.64 -12.19 43.42
C LYS A 9 -26.04 -11.23 42.29
N LYS A 10 -26.99 -10.32 42.54
CA LYS A 10 -27.40 -9.30 41.53
C LYS A 10 -26.30 -8.28 41.27
N PHE A 11 -25.57 -7.85 42.32
CA PHE A 11 -24.47 -6.89 42.19
C PHE A 11 -23.27 -7.51 41.44
N SER A 12 -22.97 -8.79 41.70
CA SER A 12 -21.94 -9.56 40.99
C SER A 12 -22.28 -9.80 39.51
N LEU A 13 -23.55 -9.98 39.16
CA LEU A 13 -23.95 -10.14 37.76
C LEU A 13 -23.87 -8.83 36.98
N PHE A 14 -24.22 -7.72 37.64
CA PHE A 14 -24.19 -6.38 37.05
C PHE A 14 -22.75 -5.89 36.81
N SER A 15 -21.83 -6.18 37.73
CA SER A 15 -20.40 -5.86 37.55
C SER A 15 -19.76 -6.68 36.42
N LEU A 16 -20.12 -7.96 36.28
CA LEU A 16 -19.65 -8.81 35.17
C LEU A 16 -20.16 -8.31 33.82
N LEU A 17 -21.41 -7.85 33.75
CA LEU A 17 -22.00 -7.27 32.53
C LEU A 17 -21.29 -5.98 32.12
N ILE A 18 -20.97 -5.10 33.07
CA ILE A 18 -20.21 -3.86 32.82
C ILE A 18 -18.79 -4.20 32.32
N PHE A 19 -18.13 -5.19 32.91
CA PHE A 19 -16.81 -5.64 32.46
C PHE A 19 -16.85 -6.19 31.03
N LEU A 20 -17.89 -6.97 30.68
CA LEU A 20 -18.08 -7.51 29.34
C LEU A 20 -18.31 -6.39 28.30
N ILE A 21 -19.12 -5.37 28.64
CA ILE A 21 -19.37 -4.21 27.76
C ILE A 21 -18.08 -3.41 27.54
N LEU A 22 -17.26 -3.22 28.58
CA LEU A 22 -15.96 -2.53 28.48
C LEU A 22 -14.95 -3.29 27.60
N THR A 23 -14.96 -4.63 27.62
CA THR A 23 -14.11 -5.43 26.72
C THR A 23 -14.57 -5.41 25.27
N LEU A 24 -15.86 -5.20 25.01
CA LEU A 24 -16.43 -5.14 23.65
C LEU A 24 -16.28 -3.75 23.01
N THR A 25 -16.23 -2.67 23.79
CA THR A 25 -16.01 -1.31 23.28
C THR A 25 -14.53 -0.94 23.12
N GLY A 26 -13.61 -1.74 23.67
CA GLY A 26 -12.16 -1.51 23.59
C GLY A 26 -11.47 -1.86 22.26
N CYS A 27 -12.22 -2.30 21.24
CA CYS A 27 -11.66 -2.65 19.92
C CYS A 27 -12.21 -1.79 18.78
N ASN A 28 -12.52 -0.52 19.05
CA ASN A 28 -12.51 0.45 17.97
C ASN A 28 -11.04 0.79 17.66
N ARG A 29 -10.44 0.00 16.76
CA ARG A 29 -9.25 0.44 16.03
C ARG A 29 -9.62 1.76 15.38
N THR A 30 -9.19 2.87 15.98
CA THR A 30 -9.16 4.16 15.31
C THR A 30 -8.30 3.97 14.07
N SER A 31 -8.94 3.83 12.91
CA SER A 31 -8.29 4.10 11.65
C SER A 31 -7.84 5.55 11.73
N VAL A 32 -6.56 5.76 12.04
CA VAL A 32 -5.94 7.06 11.92
C VAL A 32 -6.01 7.37 10.43
N GLU A 33 -6.99 8.18 10.04
CA GLU A 33 -6.94 8.90 8.77
C GLU A 33 -5.77 9.86 8.89
N GLN A 34 -4.59 9.37 8.50
CA GLN A 34 -3.43 10.20 8.35
C GLN A 34 -3.63 10.95 7.03
N ASP A 35 -4.26 12.12 7.11
CA ASP A 35 -4.28 13.08 6.01
C ASP A 35 -2.86 13.64 5.87
N GLY A 36 -2.02 12.92 5.14
CA GLY A 36 -0.59 13.21 5.12
C GLY A 36 0.24 12.10 4.51
N SER A 37 -0.09 11.67 3.30
CA SER A 37 0.91 10.96 2.51
C SER A 37 2.09 11.91 2.30
N LYS A 38 3.22 11.69 2.98
CA LYS A 38 4.39 12.56 2.83
C LYS A 38 4.99 12.28 1.45
N LYS A 39 4.67 13.15 0.49
CA LYS A 39 5.31 13.12 -0.82
C LYS A 39 6.79 13.46 -0.62
N LEU A 40 7.66 12.47 -0.83
CA LEU A 40 9.10 12.58 -0.56
C LEU A 40 9.82 13.33 -1.69
N SER A 41 9.45 13.02 -2.94
CA SER A 41 10.13 13.54 -4.13
C SER A 41 9.15 13.69 -5.30
N SER A 42 9.56 14.48 -6.29
CA SER A 42 8.85 14.60 -7.57
C SER A 42 9.82 14.94 -8.68
N TYR A 43 9.81 14.16 -9.76
CA TYR A 43 10.58 14.51 -10.96
C TYR A 43 9.85 14.05 -12.23
N LYS A 44 10.27 14.60 -13.37
CA LYS A 44 9.69 14.33 -14.69
C LYS A 44 10.73 13.71 -15.61
N PHE A 45 10.29 12.81 -16.49
CA PHE A 45 11.12 12.26 -17.55
C PHE A 45 10.32 12.09 -18.85
N LYS A 46 11.03 12.00 -19.98
CA LYS A 46 10.43 11.78 -21.30
C LYS A 46 10.27 10.29 -21.58
N ILE A 47 9.14 9.93 -22.17
CA ILE A 47 8.89 8.59 -22.68
C ILE A 47 9.21 8.61 -24.18
N ASN A 48 10.23 7.86 -24.56
CA ASN A 48 10.61 7.73 -25.97
C ASN A 48 9.89 6.56 -26.65
N ASP A 49 9.60 5.49 -25.90
CA ASP A 49 8.84 4.34 -26.36
C ASP A 49 8.03 3.74 -25.20
N PHE A 50 6.71 3.81 -25.31
CA PHE A 50 5.80 3.31 -24.29
C PHE A 50 5.90 1.79 -24.10
N LYS A 51 6.22 1.04 -25.16
CA LYS A 51 6.38 -0.43 -25.07
C LYS A 51 7.58 -0.85 -24.23
N LYS A 52 8.49 0.08 -23.94
CA LYS A 52 9.70 -0.14 -23.14
C LYS A 52 9.63 0.55 -21.78
N MET A 53 8.43 0.77 -21.25
CA MET A 53 8.24 1.47 -19.98
C MET A 53 9.04 0.82 -18.84
N ASP A 54 9.04 -0.51 -18.71
CA ASP A 54 9.83 -1.21 -17.69
C ASP A 54 11.34 -0.94 -17.81
N GLU A 55 11.89 -0.90 -19.03
CA GLU A 55 13.31 -0.55 -19.25
C GLU A 55 13.61 0.91 -18.87
N ILE A 56 12.65 1.81 -19.08
CA ILE A 56 12.79 3.22 -18.70
C ILE A 56 12.74 3.36 -17.18
N LEU A 57 11.77 2.71 -16.53
CA LEU A 57 11.62 2.71 -15.07
C LEU A 57 12.80 2.05 -14.37
N ALA A 58 13.34 0.97 -14.95
CA ALA A 58 14.55 0.33 -14.44
C ALA A 58 15.78 1.24 -14.45
N LYS A 59 15.79 2.35 -15.20
CA LYS A 59 16.91 3.32 -15.18
C LYS A 59 16.72 4.46 -14.19
N GLN A 60 15.57 4.50 -13.51
CA GLN A 60 15.28 5.56 -12.56
C GLN A 60 15.85 5.24 -11.17
N GLU A 61 16.10 6.30 -10.40
CA GLU A 61 16.46 6.21 -9.00
C GLU A 61 15.19 6.26 -8.13
N TYR A 62 15.20 5.47 -7.05
CA TYR A 62 14.07 5.33 -6.13
C TYR A 62 14.58 5.36 -4.69
N ASN A 63 13.75 5.88 -3.80
CA ASN A 63 13.95 5.81 -2.37
C ASN A 63 13.50 4.44 -1.83
N TYR A 64 14.22 3.96 -0.81
CA TYR A 64 13.90 2.74 -0.06
C TYR A 64 13.87 3.06 1.43
N ALA A 65 12.88 2.52 2.14
CA ALA A 65 12.77 2.65 3.58
C ALA A 65 13.73 1.68 4.27
N THR A 66 14.28 2.11 5.41
CA THR A 66 15.10 1.27 6.30
C THR A 66 14.31 0.75 7.50
N ASP A 67 13.14 1.33 7.75
CA ASP A 67 12.28 0.99 8.88
C ASP A 67 11.42 -0.25 8.57
N ILE A 68 11.23 -1.10 9.58
CA ILE A 68 10.24 -2.18 9.49
C ILE A 68 8.83 -1.58 9.38
N TYR A 69 7.94 -2.25 8.63
CA TYR A 69 6.55 -1.82 8.42
C TYR A 69 6.37 -0.46 7.76
N LYS A 70 7.33 -0.05 6.93
CA LYS A 70 7.27 1.16 6.10
C LYS A 70 7.82 0.88 4.71
N TYR A 71 7.19 1.44 3.69
CA TYR A 71 7.68 1.36 2.31
C TYR A 71 7.54 2.70 1.60
N TYR A 72 8.43 2.94 0.64
CA TYR A 72 8.35 4.07 -0.28
C TYR A 72 7.92 3.59 -1.67
N ILE A 73 6.68 3.91 -2.04
CA ILE A 73 6.13 3.57 -3.36
C ILE A 73 6.35 4.73 -4.32
N ALA A 74 6.52 4.41 -5.60
CA ALA A 74 6.56 5.39 -6.65
C ALA A 74 5.23 5.35 -7.43
N VAL A 75 4.60 6.50 -7.54
CA VAL A 75 3.39 6.75 -8.33
C VAL A 75 3.81 7.45 -9.60
N ILE A 76 3.74 6.74 -10.72
CA ILE A 76 4.11 7.26 -12.03
C ILE A 76 2.84 7.59 -12.80
N VAL A 77 2.64 8.88 -13.07
CA VAL A 77 1.54 9.38 -13.90
C VAL A 77 2.11 9.81 -15.23
N TYR A 78 1.56 9.32 -16.34
CA TYR A 78 2.17 9.54 -17.64
C TYR A 78 1.16 9.63 -18.79
N ASP A 79 1.65 10.14 -19.92
CA ASP A 79 1.02 10.12 -21.23
C ASP A 79 1.99 9.59 -22.29
N SER A 80 1.66 9.72 -23.58
CA SER A 80 2.49 9.22 -24.68
C SER A 80 3.90 9.83 -24.76
N LYS A 81 4.16 10.97 -24.09
CA LYS A 81 5.43 11.71 -24.22
C LYS A 81 6.12 11.96 -22.89
N ASN A 82 5.37 12.13 -21.81
CA ASN A 82 5.91 12.58 -20.53
C ASN A 82 5.40 11.71 -19.39
N ALA A 83 6.28 11.50 -18.41
CA ALA A 83 5.95 10.88 -17.13
C ALA A 83 6.37 11.80 -15.98
N THR A 84 5.62 11.73 -14.89
CA THR A 84 5.97 12.30 -13.59
C THR A 84 6.01 11.19 -12.56
N VAL A 85 7.10 11.09 -11.81
CA VAL A 85 7.24 10.20 -10.66
C VAL A 85 7.00 11.01 -9.40
N ASN A 86 6.17 10.48 -8.51
CA ASN A 86 5.94 11.01 -7.18
C ASN A 86 6.16 9.86 -6.19
N GLU A 87 7.03 10.04 -5.20
CA GLU A 87 7.26 9.01 -4.20
C GLU A 87 6.49 9.30 -2.91
N TYR A 88 5.86 8.27 -2.38
CA TYR A 88 5.00 8.34 -1.19
C TYR A 88 5.43 7.31 -0.17
N GLU A 89 5.43 7.72 1.09
CA GLU A 89 5.52 6.83 2.24
C GLU A 89 4.17 6.15 2.49
N ILE A 90 4.21 4.83 2.65
CA ILE A 90 3.08 4.01 3.08
C ILE A 90 3.48 3.21 4.32
N ASP A 91 2.55 3.08 5.25
CA ASP A 91 2.72 2.38 6.51
C ASP A 91 1.75 1.20 6.62
N ASN A 92 2.07 0.24 7.49
CA ASN A 92 1.25 -0.94 7.66
C ASN A 92 -0.10 -0.56 8.29
N LYS A 93 -1.19 -1.04 7.69
CA LYS A 93 -2.59 -0.86 8.08
C LYS A 93 -3.05 0.60 8.07
N THR A 94 -2.41 1.47 7.29
CA THR A 94 -2.82 2.87 7.12
C THR A 94 -3.44 3.12 5.75
N ILE A 95 -4.09 4.30 5.63
CA ILE A 95 -4.69 4.80 4.40
C ILE A 95 -3.81 5.91 3.83
N THR A 96 -3.44 5.79 2.56
CA THR A 96 -2.69 6.79 1.80
C THR A 96 -3.57 7.37 0.70
N ASN A 97 -3.79 8.68 0.71
CA ASN A 97 -4.58 9.38 -0.31
C ASN A 97 -3.67 9.98 -1.39
N ILE A 98 -3.89 9.62 -2.65
CA ILE A 98 -3.03 10.03 -3.77
C ILE A 98 -3.90 10.70 -4.83
N ASN A 99 -3.62 11.97 -5.12
CA ASN A 99 -4.32 12.72 -6.14
C ASN A 99 -3.60 12.58 -7.49
N ILE A 100 -4.34 12.20 -8.53
CA ILE A 100 -3.83 12.10 -9.90
C ILE A 100 -4.73 12.83 -10.88
N PRO A 101 -4.18 13.45 -11.94
CA PRO A 101 -4.96 14.07 -12.99
C PRO A 101 -5.73 13.02 -13.82
N LYS A 102 -6.96 13.37 -14.24
CA LYS A 102 -7.72 12.58 -15.21
C LYS A 102 -7.05 12.48 -16.58
N ASN A 103 -7.49 11.52 -17.40
CA ASN A 103 -7.00 11.30 -18.78
C ASN A 103 -5.49 11.04 -18.89
N LYS A 104 -4.89 10.45 -17.84
CA LYS A 104 -3.52 9.95 -17.85
C LYS A 104 -3.53 8.42 -17.72
N TYR A 105 -2.33 7.84 -17.70
CA TYR A 105 -2.10 6.47 -17.28
C TYR A 105 -1.37 6.48 -15.93
N LEU A 106 -1.49 5.37 -15.20
CA LEU A 106 -0.95 5.23 -13.86
C LEU A 106 -0.11 3.96 -13.75
N ILE A 107 1.03 4.06 -13.07
CA ILE A 107 1.79 2.93 -12.56
C ILE A 107 1.97 3.13 -11.07
N LEU A 108 1.65 2.10 -10.29
CA LEU A 108 2.08 2.01 -8.90
C LEU A 108 3.26 1.05 -8.84
N SER A 109 4.42 1.55 -8.43
CA SER A 109 5.65 0.79 -8.34
C SER A 109 6.04 0.61 -6.88
N PHE A 110 5.99 -0.63 -6.40
CA PHE A 110 6.26 -0.99 -5.02
C PHE A 110 7.66 -1.60 -4.89
N PRO A 111 8.43 -1.27 -3.83
CA PRO A 111 9.65 -2.01 -3.51
C PRO A 111 9.28 -3.45 -3.17
N ALA A 112 10.04 -4.41 -3.69
CA ALA A 112 9.76 -5.83 -3.52
C ALA A 112 11.06 -6.64 -3.53
N ASN A 113 11.03 -7.83 -2.94
CA ASN A 113 12.19 -8.71 -2.87
C ASN A 113 11.84 -10.10 -3.38
N ARG A 114 12.36 -10.47 -4.56
CA ARG A 114 12.15 -11.79 -5.15
C ARG A 114 12.83 -12.93 -4.39
N THR A 115 13.89 -12.65 -3.62
CA THR A 115 14.70 -13.71 -2.98
C THR A 115 13.99 -14.34 -1.79
N ILE A 116 13.04 -13.64 -1.17
CA ILE A 116 12.29 -14.11 0.00
C ILE A 116 10.90 -14.67 -0.35
N GLU A 117 10.58 -14.85 -1.64
CA GLU A 117 9.26 -15.31 -2.12
C GLU A 117 8.05 -14.44 -1.69
N TYR A 118 8.24 -13.18 -1.31
CA TYR A 118 7.12 -12.25 -1.08
C TYR A 118 6.71 -11.52 -2.37
N THR A 119 5.44 -11.15 -2.46
CA THR A 119 4.89 -10.37 -3.58
C THR A 119 3.82 -9.41 -3.10
N TRP A 120 3.66 -8.28 -3.80
CA TRP A 120 2.49 -7.43 -3.62
C TRP A 120 1.32 -7.98 -4.42
N ASP A 121 0.09 -7.80 -3.94
CA ASP A 121 -1.14 -8.07 -4.68
C ASP A 121 -2.25 -7.09 -4.27
N ILE A 122 -3.25 -6.93 -5.14
CA ILE A 122 -4.49 -6.20 -4.87
C ILE A 122 -5.48 -7.18 -4.24
N LYS A 123 -6.01 -6.86 -3.05
CA LYS A 123 -6.86 -7.75 -2.24
C LYS A 123 -8.34 -7.38 -2.24
N ASN A 124 -8.74 -6.41 -3.05
CA ASN A 124 -10.15 -6.04 -3.23
C ASN A 124 -10.52 -6.04 -4.71
N ASP A 125 -11.83 -6.15 -4.96
CA ASP A 125 -12.37 -5.90 -6.28
C ASP A 125 -12.24 -4.41 -6.65
N ILE A 126 -11.87 -4.18 -7.90
CA ILE A 126 -11.63 -2.86 -8.50
C ILE A 126 -12.42 -2.66 -9.79
N SER A 127 -13.37 -3.54 -10.13
CA SER A 127 -14.11 -3.51 -11.40
C SER A 127 -15.19 -2.42 -11.50
N ASN A 128 -15.05 -1.30 -10.79
CA ASN A 128 -16.01 -0.19 -10.77
C ASN A 128 -15.84 0.78 -11.96
N GLY A 129 -14.84 0.55 -12.83
CA GLY A 129 -14.60 1.33 -14.04
C GLY A 129 -13.89 2.68 -13.84
N ILE A 130 -13.39 2.97 -12.62
CA ILE A 130 -12.57 4.16 -12.32
C ILE A 130 -11.10 3.92 -12.69
N LEU A 131 -10.57 2.74 -12.36
CA LEU A 131 -9.28 2.22 -12.81
C LEU A 131 -9.49 0.89 -13.52
N ASN A 132 -8.81 0.65 -14.63
CA ASN A 132 -8.64 -0.68 -15.18
C ASN A 132 -7.24 -1.19 -14.87
N PHE A 133 -7.12 -2.36 -14.23
CA PHE A 133 -5.83 -3.00 -14.03
C PHE A 133 -5.43 -3.77 -15.29
N ASP A 134 -4.33 -3.36 -15.90
CA ASP A 134 -3.90 -3.90 -17.19
C ASP A 134 -2.94 -5.07 -17.00
N SER A 135 -1.91 -4.87 -16.18
CA SER A 135 -0.84 -5.85 -16.00
C SER A 135 0.00 -5.58 -14.76
N LYS A 136 0.83 -6.57 -14.44
CA LYS A 136 1.81 -6.52 -13.38
C LYS A 136 3.15 -6.98 -13.92
N SER A 137 4.20 -6.23 -13.61
CA SER A 137 5.56 -6.57 -14.02
C SER A 137 6.53 -6.37 -12.87
N TRP A 138 7.78 -6.71 -13.13
CA TRP A 138 8.87 -6.53 -12.21
C TRP A 138 10.02 -5.84 -12.92
N ILE A 139 10.68 -4.93 -12.22
CA ILE A 139 11.89 -4.26 -12.68
C ILE A 139 12.99 -4.42 -11.65
N THR A 140 14.22 -4.39 -12.13
CA THR A 140 15.42 -4.29 -11.30
C THR A 140 16.04 -2.93 -11.60
N PRO A 141 15.83 -1.92 -10.73
CA PRO A 141 16.40 -0.59 -10.94
C PRO A 141 17.93 -0.62 -10.98
N SER A 142 18.51 0.23 -11.83
CA SER A 142 19.93 0.49 -11.88
C SER A 142 20.32 1.33 -10.67
N THR A 143 20.57 0.69 -9.53
CA THR A 143 21.06 1.38 -8.34
C THR A 143 22.54 1.75 -8.55
N LYS A 144 22.86 3.05 -8.48
CA LYS A 144 24.23 3.55 -8.65
C LYS A 144 25.14 3.31 -7.45
N SER A 145 24.63 3.00 -6.26
CA SER A 145 25.43 3.17 -5.04
C SER A 145 25.04 2.26 -3.87
N ILE A 146 24.64 1.01 -4.13
CA ILE A 146 24.38 0.10 -3.02
C ILE A 146 25.36 -1.05 -3.09
N GLU A 147 26.10 -1.26 -2.00
CA GLU A 147 27.02 -2.36 -1.76
C GLU A 147 26.41 -3.64 -2.32
N LYS A 148 26.95 -4.09 -3.46
CA LYS A 148 26.44 -5.22 -4.23
C LYS A 148 26.59 -6.57 -3.50
N ASP A 149 27.15 -6.54 -2.30
CA ASP A 149 27.66 -7.71 -1.58
C ASP A 149 26.92 -8.00 -0.27
N VAL A 150 25.79 -7.33 0.01
CA VAL A 150 24.93 -7.70 1.15
C VAL A 150 23.95 -8.80 0.74
N THR A 151 24.19 -10.01 1.23
CA THR A 151 23.34 -11.17 0.96
C THR A 151 21.93 -10.95 1.51
N GLY A 152 20.90 -11.25 0.72
CA GLY A 152 19.48 -11.11 1.10
C GLY A 152 18.85 -9.78 0.71
N THR A 153 19.66 -8.79 0.31
CA THR A 153 19.18 -7.49 -0.15
C THR A 153 18.75 -7.55 -1.61
N ASN A 154 17.56 -7.04 -1.91
CA ASN A 154 17.05 -6.91 -3.27
C ASN A 154 16.33 -5.55 -3.40
N TYR A 155 16.64 -4.84 -4.48
CA TYR A 155 16.08 -3.53 -4.82
C TYR A 155 15.05 -3.62 -5.95
N ASP A 156 14.59 -4.82 -6.27
CA ASP A 156 13.54 -5.05 -7.22
C ASP A 156 12.30 -4.22 -6.88
N ARG A 157 11.53 -3.90 -7.91
CA ARG A 157 10.23 -3.29 -7.76
C ARG A 157 9.19 -4.08 -8.53
N GLN A 158 7.96 -4.03 -8.03
CA GLN A 158 6.81 -4.61 -8.68
C GLN A 158 5.89 -3.50 -9.15
N ASN A 159 5.67 -3.45 -10.46
CA ASN A 159 4.87 -2.43 -11.12
C ASN A 159 3.46 -2.96 -11.36
N PHE A 160 2.46 -2.13 -11.08
CA PHE A 160 1.05 -2.37 -11.36
C PHE A 160 0.59 -1.30 -12.34
N TYR A 161 0.20 -1.71 -13.54
CA TYR A 161 -0.20 -0.83 -14.64
C TYR A 161 -1.70 -0.66 -14.64
N PHE A 162 -2.13 0.60 -14.76
CA PHE A 162 -3.54 0.96 -14.83
C PHE A 162 -3.83 1.90 -15.99
N SER A 163 -4.99 1.69 -16.62
CA SER A 163 -5.57 2.53 -17.67
C SER A 163 -6.98 3.00 -17.30
N HIS A 164 -7.57 3.80 -18.20
CA HIS A 164 -8.95 4.28 -18.14
C HIS A 164 -9.31 5.04 -16.84
N LEU A 165 -8.49 6.02 -16.48
CA LEU A 165 -8.68 6.89 -15.30
C LEU A 165 -9.91 7.81 -15.46
N LYS A 166 -11.07 7.37 -15.01
CA LYS A 166 -12.27 8.22 -14.89
C LYS A 166 -12.22 9.01 -13.59
N GLU A 167 -12.84 10.19 -13.57
CA GLU A 167 -12.99 10.96 -12.33
C GLU A 167 -13.67 10.13 -11.24
N GLY A 168 -13.15 10.22 -10.03
CA GLY A 168 -13.63 9.44 -8.89
C GLY A 168 -12.50 8.96 -7.98
N THR A 169 -12.87 8.19 -6.96
CA THR A 169 -11.92 7.60 -6.02
C THR A 169 -11.92 6.09 -6.15
N GLN A 170 -10.75 5.52 -6.45
CA GLN A 170 -10.53 4.08 -6.41
C GLN A 170 -9.78 3.70 -5.14
N LYS A 171 -10.37 2.80 -4.34
CA LYS A 171 -9.69 2.16 -3.21
C LYS A 171 -8.90 0.94 -3.70
N LEU A 172 -7.64 0.83 -3.30
CA LEU A 172 -6.78 -0.32 -3.51
C LEU A 172 -6.30 -0.83 -2.15
N ILE A 173 -6.55 -2.10 -1.84
CA ILE A 173 -5.99 -2.79 -0.67
C ILE A 173 -4.77 -3.55 -1.17
N MET A 174 -3.59 -2.99 -0.94
CA MET A 174 -2.31 -3.55 -1.38
C MET A 174 -1.74 -4.39 -0.25
N ARG A 175 -1.40 -5.65 -0.53
CA ARG A 175 -0.81 -6.55 0.47
C ARG A 175 0.48 -7.17 -0.02
N TYR A 176 1.53 -7.09 0.78
CA TYR A 176 2.81 -7.77 0.59
C TYR A 176 2.86 -9.01 1.49
N GLU A 177 2.86 -10.20 0.88
CA GLU A 177 2.79 -11.46 1.61
C GLU A 177 3.59 -12.57 0.92
N HIS A 178 3.90 -13.63 1.66
CA HIS A 178 4.58 -14.80 1.13
C HIS A 178 3.71 -15.49 0.06
N LYS A 179 4.24 -15.72 -1.15
CA LYS A 179 3.49 -16.25 -2.31
C LYS A 179 2.69 -17.52 -2.03
N LYS A 180 3.24 -18.41 -1.19
CA LYS A 180 2.64 -19.71 -0.84
C LYS A 180 1.87 -19.70 0.49
N GLY A 181 1.76 -18.55 1.18
CA GLY A 181 1.11 -18.46 2.49
C GLY A 181 1.78 -19.28 3.61
N LEU A 182 3.03 -19.71 3.41
CA LEU A 182 3.78 -20.52 4.39
C LEU A 182 4.13 -19.73 5.66
N VAL A 183 4.12 -18.40 5.55
CA VAL A 183 4.37 -17.47 6.65
C VAL A 183 3.12 -16.62 6.83
N ASN A 184 2.57 -16.59 8.04
CA ASN A 184 1.42 -15.76 8.40
C ASN A 184 1.87 -14.35 8.83
N ASP A 185 2.69 -13.72 8.00
CA ASP A 185 3.12 -12.33 8.17
C ASP A 185 2.91 -11.59 6.85
N TYR A 186 2.33 -10.41 6.95
CA TYR A 186 2.02 -9.57 5.81
C TYR A 186 2.03 -8.09 6.17
N PHE A 187 2.42 -7.29 5.20
CA PHE A 187 2.18 -5.85 5.21
C PHE A 187 0.94 -5.57 4.38
N GLU A 188 0.03 -4.72 4.87
CA GLU A 188 -1.13 -4.27 4.12
C GLU A 188 -1.23 -2.75 4.18
N SER A 189 -1.50 -2.09 3.07
CA SER A 189 -1.82 -0.66 3.03
C SER A 189 -3.03 -0.43 2.13
N ILE A 190 -3.87 0.52 2.54
CA ILE A 190 -4.97 1.00 1.72
C ILE A 190 -4.49 2.25 0.98
N ILE A 191 -4.62 2.26 -0.34
CA ILE A 191 -4.31 3.40 -1.18
C ILE A 191 -5.59 3.88 -1.85
N ASN A 192 -5.98 5.13 -1.58
CA ASN A 192 -7.08 5.79 -2.26
C ASN A 192 -6.52 6.64 -3.39
N ILE A 193 -6.79 6.24 -4.63
CA ILE A 193 -6.44 6.98 -5.83
C ILE A 193 -7.59 7.93 -6.18
N ASN A 194 -7.38 9.23 -6.01
CA ASN A 194 -8.35 10.28 -6.29
C ASN A 194 -8.04 10.90 -7.66
N ILE A 195 -8.88 10.61 -8.66
CA ILE A 195 -8.74 11.12 -10.02
C ILE A 195 -9.59 12.37 -10.18
N LYS A 196 -8.96 13.50 -10.52
CA LYS A 196 -9.58 14.82 -10.66
C LYS A 196 -9.12 15.54 -11.93
#